data_AF-R7EMS0-F1
#
_entry.id   AF-R7EMS0-F1
#
_cell.length_a   1.000
_cell.length_b   1.000
_cell.length_c   1.000
_cell.angle_alpha   90.00
_cell.angle_beta   90.00
_cell.angle_gamma   90.00
#
_symmetry.space_group_name_H-M   'P 1'
#
loop_
_entity.id
_entity.type
_entity.pdbx_description
1 polymer ?
#
loop_
_entity_poly.entity_id
_entity_poly.type
_entity_poly.pdbx_seq_one_letter_code
_entity_poly.pdbx_strand_id
1 'polypeptide(L)'
;MNILFIGNSYTYYNDMPKMLESLARAAGFYAEVASVTKGGYTLARLASDDNENGRRVTAALSGDMKYDRVILQEQSVLPAAEPERFAEGLRAITEKLKEYQPQAVPVLYETWGRKAGNDTLAEHGWTTAAMHALLHSAYDAAGAALGCAVSHVGCAFLDVYENAAGIELYNADMTHPSPAGSYLAACVHFATLFGASPVGNEYTAGLPADDAELLQRAAARAAGV
;
A
#
# COMPACT_ATOMS: atom_id res chain seq x y z
N MET A 1 2.14 -17.46 -4.97
CA MET A 1 2.36 -16.14 -5.56
C MET A 1 3.52 -15.48 -4.85
N ASN A 2 4.57 -15.11 -5.55
CA ASN A 2 5.72 -14.41 -4.99
C ASN A 2 5.50 -12.90 -5.14
N ILE A 3 5.51 -12.18 -4.02
CA ILE A 3 5.12 -10.78 -3.95
C ILE A 3 6.27 -9.97 -3.34
N LEU A 4 6.70 -8.92 -4.04
CA LEU A 4 7.66 -7.95 -3.53
C LEU A 4 6.98 -6.62 -3.24
N PHE A 5 7.12 -6.11 -2.03
CA PHE A 5 6.78 -4.72 -1.72
C PHE A 5 8.01 -3.81 -1.85
N ILE A 6 7.86 -2.69 -2.54
CA ILE A 6 8.86 -1.62 -2.63
C ILE A 6 8.21 -0.34 -2.11
N GLY A 7 8.76 0.22 -1.03
CA GLY A 7 8.14 1.38 -0.38
C GLY A 7 8.88 1.90 0.84
N ASN A 8 8.11 2.35 1.83
CA ASN A 8 8.63 2.98 3.04
C ASN A 8 7.85 2.55 4.28
N SER A 9 7.74 3.44 5.28
CA SER A 9 7.09 3.16 6.56
C SER A 9 5.61 2.80 6.44
N TYR A 10 4.90 3.28 5.41
CA TYR A 10 3.50 2.87 5.20
C TYR A 10 3.37 1.41 4.77
N THR A 11 4.49 0.80 4.35
CA THR A 11 4.59 -0.64 4.08
C THR A 11 5.06 -1.42 5.31
N TYR A 12 6.18 -1.06 5.96
CA TYR A 12 6.77 -1.95 6.98
C TYR A 12 6.12 -1.86 8.37
N TYR A 13 5.33 -0.81 8.67
CA TYR A 13 4.72 -0.68 9.99
C TYR A 13 3.79 -1.87 10.30
N ASN A 14 3.94 -2.39 11.52
CA ASN A 14 3.23 -3.57 12.02
C ASN A 14 3.47 -4.85 11.18
N ASP A 15 4.51 -4.88 10.35
CA ASP A 15 4.81 -6.00 9.44
C ASP A 15 3.64 -6.35 8.51
N MET A 16 3.02 -5.31 7.93
CA MET A 16 1.86 -5.43 7.04
C MET A 16 2.05 -6.47 5.91
N PRO A 17 3.21 -6.59 5.24
CA PRO A 17 3.43 -7.66 4.26
C PRO A 17 3.20 -9.07 4.83
N LYS A 18 3.60 -9.33 6.07
CA LYS A 18 3.35 -10.63 6.75
C LYS A 18 1.90 -10.81 7.19
N MET A 19 1.17 -9.73 7.45
CA MET A 19 -0.28 -9.80 7.61
C MET A 19 -0.96 -10.27 6.31
N LEU A 20 -0.53 -9.76 5.14
CA LEU A 20 -1.03 -10.24 3.84
C LEU A 20 -0.74 -11.74 3.63
N GLU A 21 0.47 -12.20 3.94
CA GLU A 21 0.83 -13.62 3.86
C GLU A 21 -0.06 -14.49 4.76
N SER A 22 -0.37 -14.00 5.96
CA SER A 22 -1.26 -14.68 6.91
C SER A 22 -2.71 -14.73 6.45
N LEU A 23 -3.24 -13.62 5.90
CA LEU A 23 -4.57 -13.57 5.28
C LEU A 23 -4.68 -14.54 4.11
N ALA A 24 -3.68 -14.56 3.22
CA ALA A 24 -3.63 -15.47 2.08
C ALA A 24 -3.68 -16.93 2.54
N ARG A 25 -2.83 -17.29 3.51
CA ARG A 25 -2.78 -18.66 4.07
C ARG A 25 -4.11 -19.06 4.71
N ALA A 26 -4.71 -18.18 5.50
CA ALA A 26 -5.99 -18.46 6.16
C ALA A 26 -7.14 -18.65 5.15
N ALA A 27 -7.09 -18.00 3.99
CA ALA A 27 -8.04 -18.17 2.90
C ALA A 27 -7.66 -19.32 1.92
N GLY A 28 -6.65 -20.12 2.23
CA GLY A 28 -6.23 -21.26 1.39
C GLY A 28 -5.36 -20.91 0.18
N PHE A 29 -4.87 -19.67 0.10
CA PHE A 29 -3.91 -19.24 -0.92
C PHE A 29 -2.46 -19.42 -0.45
N TYR A 30 -1.54 -19.61 -1.38
CA TYR A 30 -0.11 -19.59 -1.12
C TYR A 30 0.50 -18.26 -1.58
N ALA A 31 1.10 -17.52 -0.65
CA ALA A 31 1.91 -16.35 -0.92
C ALA A 31 3.26 -16.46 -0.21
N GLU A 32 4.30 -15.96 -0.88
CA GLU A 32 5.59 -15.67 -0.28
C GLU A 32 5.86 -14.17 -0.46
N VAL A 33 6.07 -13.48 0.65
CA VAL A 33 6.21 -12.02 0.67
C VAL A 33 7.63 -11.60 1.04
N ALA A 34 8.17 -10.66 0.28
CA ALA A 34 9.41 -9.95 0.57
C ALA A 34 9.17 -8.43 0.50
N SER A 35 10.06 -7.64 1.09
CA SER A 35 9.97 -6.18 1.04
C SER A 35 11.33 -5.49 1.02
N VAL A 36 11.47 -4.46 0.19
CA VAL A 36 12.57 -3.49 0.27
C VAL A 36 11.97 -2.13 0.64
N THR A 37 12.18 -1.74 1.89
CA THR A 37 11.58 -0.52 2.42
C THR A 37 12.58 0.38 3.14
N LYS A 38 12.39 1.70 3.05
CA LYS A 38 13.13 2.67 3.84
C LYS A 38 12.25 3.88 4.18
N GLY A 39 12.18 4.24 5.47
CA GLY A 39 11.35 5.35 5.95
C GLY A 39 11.60 6.65 5.16
N GLY A 40 10.50 7.30 4.73
CA GLY A 40 10.52 8.56 3.98
C GLY A 40 11.08 8.49 2.55
N TYR A 41 11.44 7.31 2.04
CA TYR A 41 11.92 7.20 0.66
C TYR A 41 10.79 7.34 -0.34
N THR A 42 11.15 7.96 -1.48
CA THR A 42 10.32 7.99 -2.67
C THR A 42 10.64 6.83 -3.61
N LEU A 43 9.75 6.50 -4.54
CA LEU A 43 10.02 5.49 -5.57
C LEU A 43 11.21 5.88 -6.45
N ALA A 44 11.37 7.17 -6.79
CA ALA A 44 12.53 7.65 -7.53
C ALA A 44 13.86 7.34 -6.80
N ARG A 45 13.91 7.50 -5.47
CA ARG A 45 15.11 7.15 -4.69
C ARG A 45 15.34 5.64 -4.63
N LEU A 46 14.28 4.86 -4.58
CA LEU A 46 14.33 3.39 -4.61
C LEU A 46 14.68 2.84 -6.00
N ALA A 47 14.49 3.63 -7.06
CA ALA A 47 14.92 3.28 -8.41
C ALA A 47 16.40 3.58 -8.68
N SER A 48 17.02 4.54 -7.99
CA SER A 48 18.43 4.95 -8.22
C SER A 48 19.46 4.08 -7.49
N ASP A 49 20.44 3.54 -8.22
CA ASP A 49 21.56 2.76 -7.65
C ASP A 49 22.66 3.59 -7.00
N ASP A 50 22.54 4.92 -7.02
CA ASP A 50 23.50 5.83 -6.39
C ASP A 50 23.44 5.76 -4.85
N ASN A 51 22.38 5.13 -4.31
CA ASN A 51 22.20 4.94 -2.88
C ASN A 51 21.97 3.47 -2.51
N GLU A 52 22.24 3.14 -1.24
CA GLU A 52 22.16 1.77 -0.74
C GLU A 52 20.78 1.13 -0.92
N ASN A 53 19.70 1.87 -0.69
CA ASN A 53 18.35 1.28 -0.74
C ASN A 53 17.89 1.02 -2.17
N GLY A 54 18.29 1.84 -3.15
CA GLY A 54 18.06 1.51 -4.55
C GLY A 54 18.89 0.31 -5.02
N ARG A 55 20.13 0.16 -4.55
CA ARG A 55 20.91 -1.08 -4.79
C ARG A 55 20.27 -2.31 -4.16
N ARG A 56 19.61 -2.18 -3.00
CA ARG A 56 18.82 -3.26 -2.39
C ARG A 56 17.60 -3.63 -3.24
N VAL A 57 16.95 -2.66 -3.88
CA VAL A 57 15.88 -2.94 -4.86
C VAL A 57 16.46 -3.71 -6.05
N THR A 58 17.57 -3.25 -6.63
CA THR A 58 18.24 -3.95 -7.73
C THR A 58 18.62 -5.37 -7.35
N ALA A 59 19.20 -5.59 -6.17
CA ALA A 59 19.55 -6.92 -5.69
C ALA A 59 18.31 -7.82 -5.49
N ALA A 60 17.22 -7.27 -4.97
CA ALA A 60 15.97 -8.02 -4.82
C ALA A 60 15.38 -8.42 -6.18
N LEU A 61 15.43 -7.52 -7.17
CA LEU A 61 14.89 -7.74 -8.51
C LEU A 61 15.81 -8.61 -9.39
N SER A 62 17.13 -8.54 -9.24
CA SER A 62 18.08 -9.32 -10.06
C SER A 62 18.38 -10.71 -9.50
N GLY A 63 17.91 -11.02 -8.29
CA GLY A 63 18.07 -12.32 -7.67
C GLY A 63 17.28 -13.45 -8.34
N ASP A 64 17.45 -14.66 -7.80
CA ASP A 64 16.85 -15.89 -8.35
C ASP A 64 15.32 -15.91 -8.22
N MET A 65 14.78 -15.24 -7.20
CA MET A 65 13.34 -15.16 -6.96
C MET A 65 12.64 -14.48 -8.16
N LYS A 66 11.62 -15.15 -8.71
CA LYS A 66 10.74 -14.60 -9.74
C LYS A 66 9.46 -14.13 -9.08
N TYR A 67 9.20 -12.83 -9.16
CA TYR A 67 7.99 -12.24 -8.58
C TYR A 67 6.83 -12.29 -9.58
N ASP A 68 5.64 -12.62 -9.10
CA ASP A 68 4.40 -12.54 -9.85
C ASP A 68 3.81 -11.11 -9.78
N ARG A 69 4.00 -10.46 -8.63
CA ARG A 69 3.48 -9.13 -8.31
C ARG A 69 4.54 -8.29 -7.61
N VAL A 70 4.64 -7.02 -8.00
CA VAL A 70 5.46 -6.03 -7.31
C VAL A 70 4.61 -4.85 -6.90
N ILE A 71 4.44 -4.67 -5.59
CA ILE A 71 3.62 -3.63 -5.01
C ILE A 71 4.48 -2.38 -4.81
N LEU A 72 4.05 -1.28 -5.42
CA LEU A 72 4.79 -0.02 -5.48
C LEU A 72 4.09 1.04 -4.61
N GLN A 73 4.75 1.49 -3.56
CA GLN A 73 4.23 2.48 -2.63
C GLN A 73 5.11 3.74 -2.62
N GLU A 74 4.52 4.88 -2.99
CA GLU A 74 5.18 6.18 -2.98
C GLU A 74 5.13 6.86 -1.59
N GLN A 75 6.03 7.80 -1.33
CA GLN A 75 5.99 8.69 -0.17
C GLN A 75 4.58 9.32 0.00
N SER A 76 4.08 9.28 1.24
CA SER A 76 2.65 9.48 1.58
C SER A 76 1.99 10.79 1.14
N VAL A 77 2.77 11.82 0.82
CA VAL A 77 2.29 13.17 0.45
C VAL A 77 2.53 13.46 -1.04
N LEU A 78 3.62 12.91 -1.60
CA LEU A 78 4.12 13.24 -2.93
C LEU A 78 3.06 13.07 -4.04
N PRO A 79 2.26 11.99 -4.11
CA PRO A 79 1.25 11.87 -5.17
C PRO A 79 0.18 12.97 -5.12
N ALA A 80 -0.16 13.46 -3.92
CA ALA A 80 -1.14 14.55 -3.76
C ALA A 80 -0.54 15.93 -4.01
N ALA A 81 0.71 16.16 -3.57
CA ALA A 81 1.36 17.47 -3.67
C ALA A 81 2.03 17.71 -5.03
N GLU A 82 2.65 16.67 -5.59
CA GLU A 82 3.54 16.76 -6.76
C GLU A 82 3.32 15.55 -7.69
N PRO A 83 2.15 15.42 -8.33
CA PRO A 83 1.77 14.25 -9.13
C PRO A 83 2.72 13.96 -10.29
N GLU A 84 3.37 14.99 -10.87
CA GLU A 84 4.37 14.82 -11.92
C GLU A 84 5.63 14.10 -11.40
N ARG A 85 6.10 14.45 -10.20
CA ARG A 85 7.25 13.77 -9.57
C ARG A 85 6.90 12.34 -9.15
N PHE A 86 5.64 12.10 -8.77
CA PHE A 86 5.14 10.75 -8.56
C PHE A 86 5.16 9.93 -9.86
N ALA A 87 4.69 10.49 -10.97
CA ALA A 87 4.75 9.83 -12.28
C ALA A 87 6.19 9.54 -12.74
N GLU A 88 7.12 10.48 -12.51
CA GLU A 88 8.55 10.27 -12.76
C GLU A 88 9.13 9.12 -11.92
N GLY A 89 8.81 9.08 -10.62
CA GLY A 89 9.25 8.00 -9.72
C GLY A 89 8.69 6.64 -10.14
N LEU A 90 7.42 6.58 -10.53
CA LEU A 90 6.78 5.38 -11.07
C LEU A 90 7.43 4.91 -12.37
N ARG A 91 7.70 5.82 -13.31
CA ARG A 91 8.39 5.47 -14.54
C ARG A 91 9.77 4.88 -14.26
N ALA A 92 10.57 5.51 -13.40
CA ALA A 92 11.90 5.04 -13.07
C ALA A 92 11.89 3.63 -12.43
N ILE A 93 11.00 3.40 -11.45
CA ILE A 93 10.94 2.08 -10.79
C ILE A 93 10.35 1.00 -11.70
N THR A 94 9.40 1.35 -12.58
CA THR A 94 8.81 0.38 -13.52
C THR A 94 9.73 0.05 -14.69
N GLU A 95 10.58 0.98 -15.15
CA GLU A 95 11.66 0.69 -16.10
C GLU A 95 12.65 -0.31 -15.49
N LYS A 96 13.09 -0.06 -14.25
CA LYS A 96 13.94 -1.01 -13.50
C LYS A 96 13.24 -2.37 -13.30
N LEU A 97 11.95 -2.38 -12.98
CA LEU A 97 11.19 -3.62 -12.86
C LEU A 97 11.18 -4.41 -14.17
N LYS A 98 10.92 -3.75 -15.31
CA LYS A 98 10.91 -4.37 -16.64
C LYS A 98 12.27 -4.93 -17.04
N GLU A 99 13.36 -4.27 -16.64
CA GLU A 99 14.73 -4.72 -16.91
C GLU A 99 15.04 -6.06 -16.22
N TYR A 100 14.71 -6.19 -14.93
CA TYR A 100 15.13 -7.34 -14.12
C TYR A 100 14.05 -8.43 -13.98
N GLN A 101 12.77 -8.07 -14.02
CA GLN A 101 11.62 -8.96 -13.80
C GLN A 101 10.52 -8.66 -14.84
N PRO A 102 10.76 -8.81 -16.15
CA PRO A 102 9.81 -8.46 -17.21
C PRO A 102 8.45 -9.20 -17.13
N GLN A 103 8.39 -10.31 -16.41
CA GLN A 103 7.17 -11.09 -16.18
C GLN A 103 6.33 -10.60 -14.98
N ALA A 104 6.92 -9.80 -14.08
CA ALA A 104 6.24 -9.34 -12.89
C ALA A 104 5.24 -8.24 -13.21
N VAL A 105 4.02 -8.33 -12.66
CA VAL A 105 2.97 -7.32 -12.87
C VAL A 105 3.00 -6.32 -11.72
N PRO A 106 3.20 -5.01 -11.97
CA PRO A 106 3.15 -4.02 -10.92
C PRO A 106 1.73 -3.87 -10.36
N VAL A 107 1.62 -3.51 -9.09
CA VAL A 107 0.37 -3.10 -8.43
C VAL A 107 0.67 -1.83 -7.66
N LEU A 108 -0.12 -0.78 -7.85
CA LEU A 108 0.09 0.47 -7.10
C LEU A 108 -0.57 0.38 -5.72
N TYR A 109 0.13 0.80 -4.68
CA TYR A 109 -0.42 0.88 -3.33
C TYR A 109 -0.90 2.32 -3.09
N GLU A 110 -2.20 2.57 -3.31
CA GLU A 110 -2.82 3.84 -2.98
C GLU A 110 -2.87 4.03 -1.45
N THR A 111 -2.13 5.02 -0.93
CA THR A 111 -2.10 5.36 0.50
C THR A 111 -3.29 6.24 0.91
N TRP A 112 -3.35 6.63 2.18
CA TRP A 112 -4.45 7.40 2.75
C TRP A 112 -4.10 8.86 3.04
N GLY A 113 -5.15 9.69 3.15
CA GLY A 113 -5.02 11.04 3.71
C GLY A 113 -4.60 10.98 5.19
N ARG A 114 -3.76 11.92 5.62
CA ARG A 114 -3.36 12.02 7.03
C ARG A 114 -4.55 12.37 7.93
N LYS A 115 -4.46 12.03 9.22
CA LYS A 115 -5.53 12.29 10.18
C LYS A 115 -5.71 13.79 10.44
N ALA A 116 -6.95 14.21 10.69
CA ALA A 116 -7.26 15.59 11.04
C ALA A 116 -6.40 16.07 12.22
N GLY A 117 -5.85 17.28 12.12
CA GLY A 117 -4.91 17.84 13.09
C GLY A 117 -3.42 17.62 12.75
N ASN A 118 -3.08 16.88 11.70
CA ASN A 118 -1.70 16.77 11.23
C ASN A 118 -1.23 18.07 10.53
N ASP A 119 -0.04 18.55 10.88
CA ASP A 119 0.50 19.83 10.38
C ASP A 119 0.61 19.90 8.84
N THR A 120 0.93 18.79 8.17
CA THR A 120 1.01 18.76 6.69
C THR A 120 -0.34 19.06 6.04
N LEU A 121 -1.46 18.70 6.67
CA LEU A 121 -2.78 19.10 6.16
C LEU A 121 -2.95 20.62 6.25
N ALA A 122 -2.54 21.24 7.35
CA ALA A 122 -2.61 22.69 7.53
C ALA A 122 -1.68 23.43 6.55
N GLU A 123 -0.45 22.93 6.36
CA GLU A 123 0.54 23.50 5.42
C GLU A 123 0.03 23.54 3.98
N HIS A 124 -0.73 22.52 3.56
CA HIS A 124 -1.31 22.43 2.22
C HIS A 124 -2.75 22.95 2.12
N GLY A 125 -3.38 23.33 3.25
CA GLY A 125 -4.80 23.73 3.28
C GLY A 125 -5.76 22.58 2.97
N TRP A 126 -5.41 21.35 3.32
CA TRP A 126 -6.22 20.14 3.08
C TRP A 126 -6.99 19.69 4.31
N THR A 127 -8.06 18.95 4.08
CA THR A 127 -8.67 18.04 5.06
C THR A 127 -8.17 16.60 4.81
N THR A 128 -8.44 15.68 5.74
CA THR A 128 -8.18 14.23 5.52
C THR A 128 -8.82 13.74 4.21
N ALA A 129 -10.09 14.06 3.99
CA ALA A 129 -10.82 13.68 2.78
C ALA A 129 -10.25 14.36 1.52
N ALA A 130 -9.84 15.64 1.60
CA ALA A 130 -9.25 16.34 0.45
C ALA A 130 -7.91 15.74 0.04
N MET A 131 -7.03 15.43 1.01
CA MET A 131 -5.77 14.74 0.71
C MET A 131 -6.02 13.34 0.13
N HIS A 132 -6.98 12.58 0.68
CA HIS A 132 -7.36 11.29 0.11
C HIS A 132 -7.83 11.41 -1.34
N ALA A 133 -8.72 12.36 -1.66
CA ALA A 133 -9.21 12.55 -3.03
C ALA A 133 -8.07 12.86 -4.03
N LEU A 134 -7.08 13.65 -3.61
CA LEU A 134 -5.89 13.93 -4.42
C LEU A 134 -5.02 12.68 -4.63
N LEU A 135 -4.78 11.90 -3.57
CA LEU A 135 -4.07 10.63 -3.68
C LEU A 135 -4.79 9.66 -4.62
N HIS A 136 -6.09 9.46 -4.39
CA HIS A 136 -6.92 8.56 -5.19
C HIS A 136 -6.87 8.92 -6.67
N SER A 137 -7.09 10.21 -7.00
CA SER A 137 -7.01 10.68 -8.39
C SER A 137 -5.64 10.46 -9.02
N ALA A 138 -4.55 10.65 -8.27
CA ALA A 138 -3.19 10.45 -8.77
C ALA A 138 -2.89 8.96 -9.02
N TYR A 139 -3.29 8.08 -8.11
CA TYR A 139 -3.09 6.64 -8.23
C TYR A 139 -3.96 6.02 -9.34
N ASP A 140 -5.21 6.46 -9.50
CA ASP A 140 -6.09 6.02 -10.59
C ASP A 140 -5.51 6.39 -11.96
N ALA A 141 -5.09 7.65 -12.12
CA ALA A 141 -4.47 8.11 -13.35
C ALA A 141 -3.19 7.31 -13.67
N ALA A 142 -2.35 7.07 -12.64
CA ALA A 142 -1.13 6.28 -12.79
C ALA A 142 -1.40 4.81 -13.13
N GLY A 143 -2.38 4.18 -12.47
CA GLY A 143 -2.80 2.80 -12.74
C GLY A 143 -3.32 2.64 -14.17
N ALA A 144 -4.16 3.56 -14.63
CA ALA A 144 -4.65 3.61 -16.00
C ALA A 144 -3.51 3.79 -17.02
N ALA A 145 -2.57 4.71 -16.75
CA ALA A 145 -1.44 4.97 -17.65
C ALA A 145 -0.47 3.78 -17.75
N LEU A 146 -0.26 3.05 -16.65
CA LEU A 146 0.60 1.87 -16.60
C LEU A 146 -0.12 0.58 -17.03
N GLY A 147 -1.45 0.61 -17.14
CA GLY A 147 -2.26 -0.59 -17.39
C GLY A 147 -2.17 -1.61 -16.26
N CYS A 148 -2.07 -1.16 -15.01
CA CYS A 148 -1.91 -2.03 -13.85
C CYS A 148 -2.97 -1.78 -12.78
N ALA A 149 -3.14 -2.75 -11.88
CA ALA A 149 -4.10 -2.65 -10.80
C ALA A 149 -3.63 -1.65 -9.73
N VAL A 150 -4.60 -1.01 -9.09
CA VAL A 150 -4.40 -0.18 -7.90
C VAL A 150 -5.04 -0.90 -6.72
N SER A 151 -4.28 -1.03 -5.63
CA SER A 151 -4.79 -1.45 -4.34
C SER A 151 -5.27 -0.22 -3.59
N HIS A 152 -6.58 0.03 -3.62
CA HIS A 152 -7.25 1.21 -3.07
C HIS A 152 -7.33 1.23 -1.53
N VAL A 153 -6.17 1.14 -0.86
CA VAL A 153 -6.12 1.15 0.61
C VAL A 153 -6.64 2.47 1.16
N GLY A 154 -6.30 3.58 0.50
CA GLY A 154 -6.81 4.92 0.82
C GLY A 154 -8.34 4.96 0.94
N CYS A 155 -9.07 4.35 0.01
CA CYS A 155 -10.53 4.34 0.01
C CYS A 155 -11.10 3.60 1.22
N ALA A 156 -10.55 2.42 1.54
CA ALA A 156 -10.96 1.66 2.72
C ALA A 156 -10.63 2.41 4.02
N PHE A 157 -9.48 3.09 4.06
CA PHE A 157 -9.05 3.91 5.19
C PHE A 157 -10.01 5.06 5.45
N LEU A 158 -10.39 5.80 4.40
CA LEU A 158 -11.32 6.92 4.54
C LEU A 158 -12.70 6.44 5.00
N ASP A 159 -13.21 5.35 4.43
CA ASP A 159 -14.51 4.77 4.81
C ASP A 159 -14.54 4.43 6.32
N VAL A 160 -13.53 3.71 6.80
CA VAL A 160 -13.46 3.33 8.23
C VAL A 160 -13.24 4.57 9.12
N TYR A 161 -12.40 5.52 8.69
CA TYR A 161 -12.18 6.77 9.43
C TYR A 161 -13.48 7.58 9.61
N GLU A 162 -14.34 7.64 8.59
CA GLU A 162 -15.59 8.40 8.63
C GLU A 162 -16.73 7.65 9.31
N ASN A 163 -16.78 6.32 9.17
CA ASN A 163 -17.96 5.51 9.53
C ASN A 163 -17.76 4.56 10.71
N ALA A 164 -16.54 4.39 11.23
CA ALA A 164 -16.23 3.46 12.32
C ALA A 164 -15.39 4.12 13.42
N ALA A 165 -15.97 5.10 14.11
CA ALA A 165 -15.31 5.94 15.13
C ALA A 165 -14.64 5.17 16.30
N GLY A 166 -14.95 3.89 16.50
CA GLY A 166 -14.31 3.04 17.52
C GLY A 166 -12.96 2.45 17.10
N ILE A 167 -12.62 2.48 15.81
CA ILE A 167 -11.40 1.86 15.27
C ILE A 167 -10.37 2.93 14.95
N GLU A 168 -9.33 3.02 15.78
CA GLU A 168 -8.21 3.93 15.53
C GLU A 168 -7.29 3.34 14.44
N LEU A 169 -7.26 3.97 13.27
CA LEU A 169 -6.41 3.55 12.15
C LEU A 169 -5.02 4.18 12.15
N TYR A 170 -4.81 5.24 12.91
CA TYR A 170 -3.57 6.01 12.91
C TYR A 170 -2.80 5.83 14.22
N ASN A 171 -1.48 5.90 14.14
CA ASN A 171 -0.65 6.12 15.32
C ASN A 171 -0.83 7.56 15.85
N ALA A 172 -0.27 7.82 17.03
CA ALA A 172 -0.31 9.14 17.67
C ALA A 172 0.32 10.26 16.82
N ASP A 173 1.16 9.92 15.85
CA ASP A 173 1.74 10.87 14.90
C ASP A 173 0.79 11.31 13.78
N MET A 174 -0.43 10.79 13.75
CA MET A 174 -1.49 11.17 12.81
C MET A 174 -1.14 10.87 11.33
N THR A 175 -0.15 10.00 11.08
CA THR A 175 0.32 9.64 9.74
C THR A 175 0.47 8.13 9.55
N HIS A 176 1.22 7.45 10.43
CA HIS A 176 1.52 6.03 10.27
C HIS A 176 0.33 5.16 10.70
N PRO A 177 0.20 3.94 10.15
CA PRO A 177 -0.92 3.08 10.48
C PRO A 177 -0.73 2.50 11.88
N SER A 178 -1.84 2.43 12.64
CA SER A 178 -1.96 1.56 13.80
C SER A 178 -1.97 0.09 13.36
N PRO A 179 -1.94 -0.89 14.28
CA PRO A 179 -2.15 -2.30 13.93
C PRO A 179 -3.46 -2.53 13.15
N ALA A 180 -4.54 -1.83 13.49
CA ALA A 180 -5.80 -1.89 12.74
C ALA A 180 -5.67 -1.29 11.34
N GLY A 181 -4.96 -0.17 11.19
CA GLY A 181 -4.65 0.41 9.88
C GLY A 181 -3.83 -0.52 8.98
N SER A 182 -2.80 -1.17 9.53
CA SER A 182 -1.99 -2.14 8.77
C SER A 182 -2.79 -3.39 8.40
N TYR A 183 -3.67 -3.86 9.29
CA TYR A 183 -4.55 -4.99 8.98
C TYR A 183 -5.54 -4.66 7.86
N LEU A 184 -6.13 -3.46 7.90
CA LEU A 184 -6.99 -2.97 6.82
C LEU A 184 -6.25 -2.92 5.48
N ALA A 185 -5.04 -2.37 5.46
CA ALA A 185 -4.18 -2.35 4.27
C ALA A 185 -3.91 -3.76 3.73
N ALA A 186 -3.57 -4.71 4.61
CA ALA A 186 -3.37 -6.10 4.24
C ALA A 186 -4.64 -6.75 3.65
N CYS A 187 -5.83 -6.44 4.19
CA CYS A 187 -7.11 -6.93 3.67
C CYS A 187 -7.39 -6.41 2.26
N VAL A 188 -7.12 -5.13 1.98
CA VAL A 188 -7.29 -4.58 0.63
C VAL A 188 -6.30 -5.21 -0.34
N HIS A 189 -5.02 -5.32 0.05
CA HIS A 189 -4.03 -6.01 -0.78
C HIS A 189 -4.44 -7.45 -1.07
N PHE A 190 -4.95 -8.18 -0.07
CA PHE A 190 -5.46 -9.53 -0.26
C PHE A 190 -6.58 -9.56 -1.32
N ALA A 191 -7.58 -8.69 -1.17
CA ALA A 191 -8.70 -8.60 -2.09
C ALA A 191 -8.25 -8.26 -3.52
N THR A 192 -7.35 -7.28 -3.68
CA THR A 192 -6.81 -6.86 -4.98
C THR A 192 -5.97 -7.95 -5.64
N LEU A 193 -5.14 -8.69 -4.89
CA LEU A 193 -4.20 -9.65 -5.45
C LEU A 193 -4.85 -11.01 -5.78
N PHE A 194 -5.77 -11.46 -4.93
CA PHE A 194 -6.39 -12.78 -5.04
C PHE A 194 -7.81 -12.73 -5.63
N GLY A 195 -8.41 -11.54 -5.78
CA GLY A 195 -9.79 -11.40 -6.26
C GLY A 195 -10.80 -12.08 -5.34
N ALA A 196 -10.49 -12.16 -4.05
CA ALA A 196 -11.27 -12.88 -3.05
C ALA A 196 -11.64 -11.93 -1.90
N SER A 197 -12.87 -12.04 -1.40
CA SER A 197 -13.31 -11.23 -0.27
C SER A 197 -12.54 -11.62 1.00
N PRO A 198 -12.00 -10.64 1.77
CA PRO A 198 -11.38 -10.90 3.06
C PRO A 198 -12.43 -11.14 4.17
N VAL A 199 -13.72 -10.95 3.91
CA VAL A 199 -14.79 -11.11 4.90
C VAL A 199 -14.89 -12.55 5.37
N GLY A 200 -14.82 -12.74 6.69
CA GLY A 200 -14.83 -14.07 7.31
C GLY A 200 -13.45 -14.74 7.35
N ASN A 201 -12.38 -14.04 6.99
CA ASN A 201 -11.02 -14.57 7.15
C ASN A 201 -10.69 -14.75 8.64
N GLU A 202 -10.23 -15.94 9.01
CA GLU A 202 -9.95 -16.31 10.41
C GLU A 202 -8.73 -15.59 10.99
N TYR A 203 -7.83 -15.07 10.14
CA TYR A 203 -6.70 -14.28 10.60
C TYR A 203 -7.13 -12.83 10.86
N THR A 204 -7.11 -12.42 12.13
CA THR A 204 -7.52 -11.06 12.57
C THR A 204 -6.36 -10.16 12.99
N ALA A 205 -5.11 -10.63 12.86
CA ALA A 205 -3.93 -9.96 13.42
C ALA A 205 -4.02 -9.63 14.93
N GLY A 206 -4.84 -10.38 15.68
CA GLY A 206 -5.05 -10.16 17.12
C GLY A 206 -6.05 -9.05 17.46
N LEU A 207 -6.75 -8.49 16.46
CA LEU A 207 -7.84 -7.53 16.67
C LEU A 207 -9.09 -8.24 17.22
N PRO A 208 -9.96 -7.51 17.94
CA PRO A 208 -11.30 -7.98 18.27
C PRO A 208 -12.05 -8.44 17.01
N ALA A 209 -12.84 -9.51 17.12
CA ALA A 209 -13.51 -10.12 15.98
C ALA A 209 -14.42 -9.12 15.23
N ASP A 210 -15.20 -8.33 15.96
CA ASP A 210 -16.11 -7.34 15.39
C ASP A 210 -15.33 -6.23 14.63
N ASP A 211 -14.21 -5.75 15.19
CA ASP A 211 -13.36 -4.77 14.53
C ASP A 211 -12.72 -5.35 13.26
N ALA A 212 -12.19 -6.58 13.33
CA ALA A 212 -11.61 -7.25 12.18
C ALA A 212 -12.64 -7.46 11.07
N GLU A 213 -13.87 -7.87 11.39
CA GLU A 213 -14.94 -8.04 10.41
C GLU A 213 -15.31 -6.70 9.74
N LEU A 214 -15.40 -5.61 10.50
CA LEU A 214 -15.64 -4.27 9.94
C LEU A 214 -14.55 -3.86 8.95
N LEU A 215 -13.28 -4.09 9.30
CA LEU A 215 -12.14 -3.80 8.43
C LEU A 215 -12.12 -4.67 7.17
N GLN A 216 -12.43 -5.95 7.30
CA GLN A 216 -12.57 -6.86 6.16
C GLN A 216 -13.68 -6.39 5.21
N ARG A 217 -14.84 -5.97 5.75
CA ARG A 217 -15.96 -5.45 4.96
C ARG A 217 -15.60 -4.14 4.23
N ALA A 218 -14.87 -3.24 4.88
CA ALA A 218 -14.38 -2.03 4.23
C ALA A 218 -13.40 -2.34 3.10
N ALA A 219 -12.49 -3.29 3.32
CA ALA A 219 -11.56 -3.74 2.28
C ALA A 219 -12.28 -4.39 1.08
N ALA A 220 -13.29 -5.22 1.33
CA ALA A 220 -14.12 -5.84 0.29
C ALA A 220 -14.82 -4.78 -0.58
N ARG A 221 -15.43 -3.77 0.05
CA ARG A 221 -16.03 -2.62 -0.67
C ARG A 221 -15.02 -1.88 -1.55
N ALA A 222 -13.84 -1.58 -1.00
CA ALA A 222 -12.80 -0.84 -1.75
C ALA A 222 -12.24 -1.63 -2.94
N ALA A 223 -12.23 -2.96 -2.85
CA ALA A 223 -11.77 -3.84 -3.93
C ALA A 223 -12.90 -4.31 -4.89
N GLY A 224 -14.16 -4.02 -4.57
CA GLY A 224 -15.32 -4.42 -5.38
C GLY A 224 -15.62 -5.93 -5.37
N VAL A 225 -15.34 -6.62 -4.25
CA VAL A 225 -15.54 -8.08 -4.06
C VAL A 225 -16.43 -8.42 -2.89
#